data_AF-T1JP61-F1
#
_entry.id   AF-T1JP61-F1
#
_cell.length_a   1.000
_cell.length_b   1.000
_cell.length_c   1.000
_cell.angle_alpha   90.00
_cell.angle_beta   90.00
_cell.angle_gamma   90.00
#
_symmetry.space_group_name_H-M   'P 1'
#
loop_
_entity.id
_entity.type
_entity.pdbx_description
1 polymer ?
#
loop_
_entity_poly.entity_id
_entity_poly.type
_entity_poly.pdbx_seq_one_letter_code
_entity_poly.pdbx_strand_id
1 'polypeptide(L)'
;MRNEDTYLTDNHPTTFSDTIPKGTTRRKLPKTPHELCKKSVSGKIQLQIWFRKNKNDLVVNVLDARSLRMRSDNTLPRAYVKVRLLPV
;
A
#
# COMPACT_ATOMS: atom_id res chain seq x y z
N MET A 1 35.88 -58.38 43.90
CA MET A 1 36.41 -59.69 43.44
C MET A 1 35.29 -60.36 42.65
N ARG A 2 35.43 -60.42 41.31
CA ARG A 2 34.69 -61.24 40.32
C ARG A 2 33.17 -60.98 40.17
N ASN A 3 32.72 -60.35 39.08
CA ASN A 3 32.36 -60.86 37.73
C ASN A 3 30.92 -61.40 37.69
N GLU A 4 29.99 -60.71 37.00
CA GLU A 4 29.53 -60.89 35.60
C GLU A 4 28.38 -61.92 35.50
N ASP A 5 27.21 -61.47 35.04
CA ASP A 5 26.48 -61.98 33.86
C ASP A 5 24.94 -61.73 33.96
N THR A 6 24.39 -60.67 33.35
CA THR A 6 23.75 -60.60 32.00
C THR A 6 22.40 -61.36 31.89
N TYR A 7 21.26 -60.92 31.30
CA TYR A 7 20.87 -60.01 30.22
C TYR A 7 19.41 -59.52 30.45
N LEU A 8 19.04 -58.30 30.02
CA LEU A 8 18.10 -58.06 28.89
C LEU A 8 17.57 -56.60 28.84
N THR A 9 17.88 -55.99 27.68
CA THR A 9 17.09 -55.04 26.88
C THR A 9 16.84 -53.61 27.37
N ASP A 10 17.76 -52.74 26.94
CA ASP A 10 17.53 -51.54 26.11
C ASP A 10 16.19 -50.82 26.23
N ASN A 11 16.26 -49.57 26.71
CA ASN A 11 15.59 -48.42 26.08
C ASN A 11 16.33 -47.13 26.48
N HIS A 12 17.41 -46.83 25.76
CA HIS A 12 18.04 -45.50 25.77
C HIS A 12 17.16 -44.50 25.00
N PRO A 13 16.87 -43.30 25.52
CA PRO A 13 16.22 -42.26 24.73
C PRO A 13 17.27 -41.55 23.88
N THR A 14 17.30 -41.82 22.58
CA THR A 14 18.14 -41.06 21.64
C THR A 14 17.33 -40.46 20.51
N THR A 15 17.54 -39.14 20.39
CA THR A 15 17.61 -38.39 19.13
C THR A 15 16.30 -37.83 18.57
N PHE A 16 16.11 -36.56 18.92
CA PHE A 16 15.69 -35.47 18.03
C PHE A 16 15.56 -35.83 16.53
N SER A 17 14.33 -35.80 16.02
CA SER A 17 14.05 -35.18 14.71
C SER A 17 12.55 -35.01 14.54
N ASP A 18 12.03 -33.98 15.19
CA ASP A 18 10.73 -33.41 14.89
C ASP A 18 10.85 -32.73 13.51
N THR A 19 10.68 -33.52 12.44
CA THR A 19 10.80 -33.01 11.07
C THR A 19 9.43 -32.53 10.62
N ILE A 20 8.99 -31.42 11.22
CA ILE A 20 7.93 -30.59 10.66
C ILE A 20 8.40 -30.16 9.27
N PRO A 21 7.61 -30.37 8.19
CA PRO A 21 8.01 -29.97 6.86
C PRO A 21 8.22 -28.45 6.87
N LYS A 22 9.47 -28.03 6.64
CA LYS A 22 9.85 -26.62 6.51
C LYS A 22 9.08 -26.05 5.33
N GLY A 23 7.96 -25.38 5.63
CA GLY A 23 7.16 -24.65 4.68
C GLY A 23 8.07 -23.80 3.80
N THR A 24 7.85 -23.93 2.49
CA THR A 24 8.60 -23.21 1.47
C THR A 24 8.71 -21.75 1.87
N THR A 25 9.93 -21.22 1.83
CA THR A 25 10.21 -19.85 2.28
C THR A 25 9.25 -18.91 1.55
N ARG A 26 8.25 -18.38 2.27
CA ARG A 26 7.37 -17.32 1.80
C ARG A 26 8.21 -16.05 1.74
N ARG A 27 9.11 -15.95 0.77
CA ARG A 27 9.73 -14.69 0.37
C ARG A 27 8.57 -13.80 -0.05
N LYS A 28 8.29 -12.75 0.73
CA LYS A 28 7.29 -11.75 0.33
C LYS A 28 7.72 -11.24 -1.03
N LEU A 29 6.89 -11.50 -2.05
CA LEU A 29 7.11 -10.93 -3.37
C LEU A 29 7.21 -9.40 -3.17
N PRO A 30 8.27 -8.74 -3.69
CA PRO A 30 8.30 -7.29 -3.73
C PRO A 30 7.00 -6.83 -4.38
N LYS A 31 6.32 -5.84 -3.79
CA LYS A 31 5.08 -5.31 -4.36
C LYS A 31 5.31 -5.03 -5.84
N THR A 32 4.45 -5.59 -6.68
CA THR A 32 4.53 -5.39 -8.12
C THR A 32 4.51 -3.88 -8.40
N PRO A 33 5.29 -3.36 -9.39
CA PRO A 33 5.41 -1.93 -9.64
C PRO A 33 4.07 -1.20 -9.80
N HIS A 34 3.03 -1.93 -10.21
CA HIS A 34 1.66 -1.46 -10.36
C HIS A 34 1.00 -1.01 -9.04
N GLU A 35 1.43 -1.55 -7.89
CA GLU A 35 0.92 -1.15 -6.56
C GLU A 35 1.56 0.13 -6.01
N LEU A 36 2.70 0.56 -6.55
CA LEU A 36 3.46 1.71 -6.03
C LEU A 36 2.88 3.08 -6.45
N CYS A 37 2.02 3.14 -7.46
CA CYS A 37 1.68 4.41 -8.10
C CYS A 37 0.21 4.57 -8.53
N LYS A 38 -0.75 3.96 -7.83
CA LYS A 38 -2.11 4.52 -7.86
C LYS A 38 -2.11 5.78 -7.02
N LYS A 39 -1.73 6.93 -7.62
CA LYS A 39 -2.00 8.25 -7.06
C LYS A 39 -3.52 8.38 -6.95
N SER A 40 -4.07 7.94 -5.82
CA SER A 40 -5.48 8.09 -5.54
C SER A 40 -5.81 9.58 -5.54
N VAL A 41 -6.75 9.96 -6.38
CA VAL A 41 -7.34 11.30 -6.32
C VAL A 41 -8.04 11.40 -4.97
N SER A 42 -7.74 12.45 -4.21
CA SER A 42 -8.37 12.69 -2.91
C SER A 42 -8.79 14.14 -2.79
N GLY A 43 -9.72 14.38 -1.86
CA GLY A 43 -10.20 15.71 -1.55
C GLY A 43 -11.40 16.14 -2.38
N LYS A 44 -11.77 17.39 -2.21
CA LYS A 44 -12.90 18.04 -2.86
C LYS A 44 -12.46 19.41 -3.34
N ILE A 45 -13.02 19.84 -4.47
CA ILE A 45 -12.85 21.19 -4.99
C ILE A 45 -14.23 21.81 -5.15
N GLN A 46 -14.34 23.09 -4.82
CA GLN A 46 -15.54 23.87 -5.01
C GLN A 46 -15.35 24.84 -6.18
N LEU A 47 -16.23 24.76 -7.16
CA LEU A 47 -16.22 25.56 -8.37
C LEU A 47 -17.55 26.30 -8.53
N GLN A 48 -17.47 27.49 -9.12
CA GLN A 48 -18.62 28.27 -9.54
C GLN A 48 -18.52 28.47 -11.05
N ILE A 49 -19.59 28.17 -11.80
CA ILE A 49 -19.59 28.25 -13.27
C ILE A 49 -20.79 29.07 -13.72
N TRP A 50 -20.54 30.07 -14.55
CA TRP A 50 -21.58 30.94 -15.11
C TRP A 50 -21.30 31.24 -16.57
N PHE A 51 -22.36 31.41 -17.34
CA PHE A 51 -22.26 31.86 -18.72
C PHE A 51 -22.96 33.22 -18.89
N ARG A 52 -22.23 34.22 -19.37
CA ARG A 52 -22.74 35.56 -19.61
C ARG A 52 -23.13 35.68 -21.08
N LYS A 53 -24.38 35.35 -21.41
CA LYS A 53 -24.90 35.34 -22.79
C LYS A 53 -24.63 36.66 -23.55
N ASN A 54 -24.80 37.80 -22.90
CA ASN A 54 -24.61 39.12 -23.54
C ASN A 54 -23.17 39.38 -23.99
N LYS A 55 -22.19 38.74 -23.35
CA LYS A 55 -20.76 38.89 -23.67
C LYS A 55 -20.15 37.63 -24.29
N ASN A 56 -20.93 36.55 -24.37
CA ASN A 56 -20.46 35.23 -24.76
C ASN A 56 -19.28 34.71 -23.90
N ASP A 57 -19.24 35.11 -22.62
CA ASP A 57 -18.16 34.73 -21.70
C ASP A 57 -18.55 33.52 -20.85
N LEU A 58 -17.67 32.52 -20.78
CA LEU A 58 -17.70 31.48 -19.76
C LEU A 58 -16.82 31.90 -18.59
N VAL A 59 -17.41 32.03 -17.40
CA VAL A 59 -16.71 32.40 -16.16
C VAL A 59 -16.60 31.17 -15.27
N VAL A 60 -15.37 30.83 -14.90
CA VAL A 60 -15.05 29.71 -13.98
C VAL A 60 -14.31 30.27 -12.78
N ASN A 61 -14.91 30.21 -11.60
CA ASN A 61 -14.28 30.60 -10.34
C ASN A 61 -13.86 29.35 -9.57
N VAL A 62 -12.61 29.31 -9.12
CA VAL A 62 -12.11 28.32 -8.16
C VAL A 62 -12.25 28.91 -6.77
N LEU A 63 -13.07 28.31 -5.92
CA LEU A 63 -13.41 28.88 -4.62
C LEU A 63 -12.57 28.30 -3.48
N ASP A 64 -12.51 26.97 -3.39
CA ASP A 64 -11.83 26.28 -2.29
C ASP A 64 -11.45 24.85 -2.69
N ALA A 65 -10.47 24.27 -2.01
CA ALA A 65 -10.08 22.88 -2.12
C ALA A 65 -9.74 22.31 -0.74
N ARG A 66 -10.41 21.20 -0.37
CA ARG A 66 -10.32 20.59 0.97
C ARG A 66 -9.93 19.13 0.90
N SER A 67 -9.33 18.64 1.99
CA SER A 67 -8.89 17.24 2.14
C SER A 67 -7.98 16.76 1.00
N LEU A 68 -7.16 17.68 0.48
CA LEU A 68 -6.16 17.38 -0.55
C LEU A 68 -5.08 16.44 0.01
N ARG A 69 -4.52 15.60 -0.86
CA ARG A 69 -3.53 14.61 -0.49
C ARG A 69 -2.25 15.28 0.05
N MET A 70 -1.85 14.92 1.27
CA MET A 70 -0.55 15.30 1.82
C MET A 70 0.58 14.80 0.92
N ARG A 71 1.66 15.57 0.82
CA ARG A 71 2.84 15.14 0.06
C ARG A 71 3.56 13.99 0.78
N SER A 72 4.41 13.26 0.04
CA SER A 72 5.16 12.12 0.58
C SER A 72 6.16 12.49 1.67
N ASP A 73 6.56 13.77 1.71
CA ASP A 73 7.40 14.39 2.72
C ASP A 73 6.58 14.88 3.95
N ASN A 74 5.31 14.48 4.06
CA ASN A 74 4.35 14.94 5.08
C ASN A 74 4.15 16.47 5.11
N THR A 75 4.50 17.18 4.05
CA THR A 75 4.26 18.63 3.93
C THR A 75 2.91 18.94 3.29
N LEU A 76 2.42 20.16 3.56
CA LEU A 76 1.18 20.66 2.98
C LEU A 76 1.18 20.55 1.43
N PRO A 77 0.02 20.28 0.82
CA PRO A 77 -0.08 20.18 -0.62
C PRO A 77 0.27 21.51 -1.30
N ARG A 78 1.17 21.47 -2.30
CA ARG A 78 1.39 22.60 -3.23
C ARG A 78 0.30 22.57 -4.31
N ALA A 79 -0.89 23.00 -3.92
CA ALA A 79 -2.07 22.93 -4.77
C ALA A 79 -2.02 23.97 -5.89
N TYR A 80 -2.40 23.56 -7.10
CA TYR A 80 -2.69 24.44 -8.23
C TYR A 80 -3.81 23.82 -9.05
N VAL A 81 -4.53 24.65 -9.81
CA VAL A 81 -5.61 24.19 -10.69
C VAL A 81 -5.24 24.44 -12.13
N LYS A 82 -5.46 23.43 -12.98
CA LYS A 82 -5.35 23.54 -14.44
C LYS A 82 -6.72 23.33 -15.06
N VAL A 83 -7.27 24.37 -15.66
CA VAL A 83 -8.54 24.30 -16.39
C VAL A 83 -8.23 24.11 -17.87
N ARG A 84 -8.98 23.24 -18.54
CA ARG A 84 -8.91 23.02 -19.99
C ARG A 84 -10.32 23.08 -20.57
N LEU A 85 -10.51 23.90 -21.60
CA LEU A 85 -11.69 23.84 -22.46
C LEU A 85 -11.35 22.91 -23.62
N LEU A 86 -12.08 21.80 -23.73
CA LEU A 86 -11.90 20.84 -24.81
C LEU A 86 -12.96 21.10 -25.88
N PRO A 87 -12.61 20.97 -27.17
CA PRO A 87 -13.61 20.93 -28.23
C PRO A 87 -14.53 19.72 -28.01
N VAL A 88 -15.78 19.85 -28.46
CA VAL A 88 -16.78 18.78 -28.51
C VAL A 88 -16.59 17.99 -29.80
#